data_AF-A0A967LZG3-F1
#
_entry.id   AF-A0A967LZG3-F1
#
_cell.length_a   1.000
_cell.length_b   1.000
_cell.length_c   1.000
_cell.angle_alpha   90.00
_cell.angle_beta   90.00
_cell.angle_gamma   90.00
#
_symmetry.space_group_name_H-M   'P 1'
#
loop_
_entity.id
_entity.type
_entity.pdbx_description
1 polymer ?
#
loop_
_entity_poly.entity_id
_entity_poly.type
_entity_poly.pdbx_seq_one_letter_code
_entity_poly.pdbx_strand_id
1 'polypeptide(L)' 'KSLFGGRLAEELVFGPEYVTTGASNDIERATDIARNMVTKWGLSNRLGPLTYSEDDGEIFLG' A
#
# COMPACT_ATOMS: atom_id res chain seq x y z
N LYS A 1 -10.29 10.52 1.27
CA LYS A 1 -8.96 11.17 1.32
C LYS A 1 -8.02 10.33 0.46
N SER A 2 -7.55 10.84 -0.68
CA SER A 2 -6.64 10.10 -1.57
C SER A 2 -5.23 10.07 -0.97
N LEU A 3 -4.59 8.90 -0.91
CA LEU A 3 -3.30 8.73 -0.23
C LEU A 3 -2.15 9.45 -0.96
N PHE A 4 -2.14 9.50 -2.29
CA PHE A 4 -1.03 10.13 -3.04
C PHE A 4 -1.27 11.57 -3.48
N GLY A 5 -2.37 12.20 -3.08
CA GLY A 5 -2.76 13.51 -3.62
C GLY A 5 -1.74 14.62 -3.33
N GLY A 6 -1.22 14.68 -2.10
CA GLY A 6 -0.21 15.68 -1.71
C GLY A 6 1.12 15.48 -2.41
N ARG A 7 1.63 14.24 -2.43
CA ARG A 7 2.88 13.87 -3.11
C ARG A 7 2.83 14.20 -4.61
N LEU A 8 1.76 13.81 -5.29
CA LEU A 8 1.57 14.09 -6.72
C LEU A 8 1.49 15.60 -6.99
N ALA A 9 0.78 16.35 -6.15
CA ALA A 9 0.71 17.79 -6.30
C ALA A 9 2.07 18.45 -6.11
N GLU A 10 2.87 18.02 -5.12
CA GLU A 10 4.22 18.53 -4.91
C GLU A 10 5.14 18.22 -6.10
N GLU A 11 5.09 17.00 -6.62
CA GLU A 11 5.91 16.60 -7.78
C GLU A 11 5.52 17.36 -9.05
N LEU A 12 4.22 17.57 -9.29
CA LEU A 12 3.73 18.29 -10.47
C LEU A 12 4.03 19.79 -10.42
N VAL A 13 4.02 20.40 -9.23
CA VAL A 13 4.18 21.86 -9.08
C VAL A 13 5.63 22.25 -8.85
N PHE A 14 6.37 21.50 -8.04
CA PHE A 14 7.73 21.84 -7.63
C PHE A 14 8.79 20.97 -8.28
N GLY A 15 8.42 19.83 -8.88
CA GLY A 15 9.35 18.89 -9.48
C GLY A 15 9.79 17.76 -8.53
N PRO A 16 10.36 16.68 -9.08
CA PRO A 16 10.66 15.45 -8.33
C PRO A 16 11.74 15.61 -7.26
N GLU A 17 12.62 16.61 -7.38
CA GLU A 17 13.64 16.93 -6.38
C GLU A 17 13.12 17.69 -5.15
N TYR A 18 11.89 18.20 -5.21
CA TYR A 18 11.29 19.01 -4.14
C TYR A 18 10.14 18.31 -3.41
N VAL A 19 9.95 17.01 -3.64
CA VAL A 19 8.90 16.26 -2.96
C VAL A 19 9.27 16.02 -1.50
N THR A 20 8.34 16.28 -0.59
CA THR A 20 8.59 16.29 0.85
C THR A 20 8.36 14.92 1.51
N THR A 21 8.75 14.80 2.77
CA THR A 21 8.49 13.63 3.62
C THR A 21 7.07 13.58 4.18
N GLY A 22 6.24 14.61 3.93
CA GLY A 22 4.88 14.72 4.45
C GLY A 22 3.94 13.60 3.98
N ALA A 23 4.26 12.95 2.86
CA ALA A 23 3.51 11.82 2.32
C ALA A 23 3.90 10.44 2.92
N SER A 24 4.83 10.38 3.88
CA SER A 24 5.36 9.10 4.42
C SER A 24 4.26 8.16 4.93
N ASN A 25 3.35 8.65 5.79
CA ASN A 25 2.24 7.86 6.32
C ASN A 25 1.25 7.44 5.21
N ASP A 26 1.09 8.25 4.16
CA ASP A 26 0.20 7.89 3.06
C ASP A 26 0.80 6.79 2.17
N ILE A 27 2.13 6.83 1.95
CA ILE A 27 2.88 5.79 1.25
C ILE A 27 2.79 4.46 2.00
N GLU A 28 2.99 4.48 3.31
CA GLU A 28 2.90 3.31 4.18
C GLU A 28 1.51 2.66 4.06
N ARG A 29 0.44 3.43 4.30
CA ARG A 29 -0.95 2.95 4.18
C ARG A 29 -1.28 2.43 2.79
N ALA A 30 -0.83 3.11 1.75
CA ALA A 30 -1.11 2.68 0.38
C ALA A 30 -0.37 1.39 0.03
N THR A 31 0.85 1.22 0.54
CA THR A 31 1.65 0.01 0.37
C THR A 31 0.97 -1.18 1.05
N ASP A 32 0.46 -1.00 2.26
CA ASP A 32 -0.24 -2.06 2.98
C ASP A 32 -1.56 -2.45 2.31
N ILE A 33 -2.31 -1.47 1.82
CA ILE A 33 -3.52 -1.73 1.02
C ILE A 33 -3.14 -2.51 -0.23
N ALA A 34 -2.11 -2.09 -0.98
CA ALA A 34 -1.68 -2.77 -2.19
C ALA A 34 -1.23 -4.22 -1.90
N ARG A 35 -0.51 -4.44 -0.80
CA ARG A 35 -0.13 -5.78 -0.33
C ARG A 35 -1.38 -6.62 -0.09
N ASN A 36 -2.35 -6.13 0.69
CA ASN A 36 -3.59 -6.85 0.98
C ASN A 36 -4.44 -7.11 -0.27
N MET A 37 -4.50 -6.17 -1.22
CA MET A 37 -5.20 -6.37 -2.49
C MET A 37 -4.64 -7.58 -3.25
N VAL A 38 -3.31 -7.71 -3.27
CA VAL A 38 -2.61 -8.76 -4.00
C VAL A 38 -2.62 -10.09 -3.24
N THR A 39 -2.41 -10.07 -1.92
CA THR A 39 -2.17 -11.28 -1.13
C THR A 39 -3.36 -11.75 -0.30
N LYS A 40 -4.32 -10.88 0.05
CA LYS A 40 -5.50 -11.24 0.86
C LYS A 40 -6.78 -11.28 0.05
N TRP A 41 -6.96 -10.33 -0.87
CA TRP A 41 -8.24 -10.16 -1.57
C TRP A 41 -8.24 -10.75 -2.98
N GLY A 42 -7.13 -11.33 -3.43
CA GLY A 42 -7.07 -12.03 -4.71
C GLY A 42 -7.28 -11.10 -5.91
N LEU A 43 -6.96 -9.81 -5.78
CA LEU A 43 -7.17 -8.78 -6.81
C LEU A 43 -6.02 -8.71 -7.83
N SER A 44 -5.17 -9.73 -7.87
CA SER A 44 -4.07 -9.85 -8.84
C SER A 44 -4.40 -10.92 -9.86
N ASN A 45 -4.60 -10.53 -11.13
CA ASN A 45 -4.84 -11.48 -12.23
C ASN A 45 -3.69 -12.48 -12.43
N ARG A 46 -2.47 -12.12 -12.03
CA ARG A 46 -1.28 -12.99 -12.11
C ARG A 46 -1.26 -14.08 -11.04
N LEU A 47 -1.79 -13.77 -9.86
CA LEU A 47 -1.83 -14.70 -8.72
C LEU A 47 -3.18 -15.43 -8.65
N GLY A 48 -4.23 -14.85 -9.23
CA GLY A 48 -5.59 -15.38 -9.14
C GLY A 48 -6.25 -15.11 -7.78
N PRO A 49 -7.50 -15.55 -7.61
CA PRO A 49 -8.32 -15.27 -6.43
C PRO A 49 -7.98 -16.21 -5.27
N LEU A 50 -6.71 -16.22 -4.86
CA LEU A 50 -6.20 -17.04 -3.75
C LEU A 50 -5.65 -16.13 -2.66
N THR A 51 -5.87 -16.53 -1.41
CA THR A 51 -5.28 -15.86 -0.24
C THR A 51 -3.89 -16.44 -0.02
N TYR A 52 -2.87 -15.62 -0.19
CA TYR A 52 -1.44 -15.92 -0.03
C TYR A 52 -0.85 -15.43 1.29
N SER A 53 -1.68 -14.80 2.12
CA SER A 53 -1.21 -14.24 3.37
C SER A 53 -1.36 -15.30 4.45
N GLU A 54 -0.26 -15.70 5.06
CA GLU A 54 -0.29 -16.21 6.42
C GLU A 54 -0.75 -15.03 7.28
N ASP A 55 -1.88 -15.15 7.97
CA ASP A 55 -2.10 -14.25 9.08
C ASP A 55 -0.93 -14.51 10.04
N ASP A 56 -0.11 -13.50 10.33
CA ASP A 56 0.86 -13.47 11.45
C ASP A 56 0.13 -13.53 12.82
N GLY A 57 -0.93 -14.33 12.87
CA GLY A 57 -1.87 -14.56 13.96
C GLY A 57 -2.14 -16.05 14.09
N GLU A 58 -1.12 -16.88 13.90
CA GLU A 58 -1.02 -18.18 14.58
C GLU A 58 -1.11 -17.91 16.09
N ILE A 59 -2.33 -17.77 16.59
CA ILE A 59 -2.65 -17.95 17.99
C ILE A 59 -2.42 -19.43 18.25
N PHE A 60 -1.20 -19.80 18.62
CA PHE A 60 -0.90 -21.11 19.16
C PHE A 60 -1.77 -21.31 20.41
N LEU A 61 -2.87 -22.04 20.27
CA LEU A 61 -3.61 -22.66 21.36
C LEU A 61 -3.30 -24.16 21.31
N GLY A 62 -2.15 -24.50 21.90
CA GLY A 62 -1.74 -25.84 22.27
C GLY A 62 -1.04 -25.76 23.61
#